data_AF-A0A1H6J4A1-F1
#
_entry.id   AF-A0A1H6J4A1-F1
#
_cell.length_a   1.000
_cell.length_b   1.000
_cell.length_c   1.000
_cell.angle_alpha   90.00
_cell.angle_beta   90.00
_cell.angle_gamma   90.00
#
_symmetry.space_group_name_H-M   'P 1'
#
loop_
_entity.id
_entity.type
_entity.pdbx_description
1 polymer ?
#
loop_
_entity_poly.entity_id
_entity_poly.type
_entity_poly.pdbx_seq_one_letter_code
_entity_poly.pdbx_strand_id
1 'polypeptide(L)'
;MGDARDLVDADAVGETVADPMVAVYRHDVHKMNGRRHGSGAEVYHGVPVNEAVPRGADGDAALLSRPPGEPEQTVANHSFPYRLSLLTGESATEPDRIEAAGNGGFRSLVVSDDAPRLHATWLTSDVAAAFNESVYYPYTSLKYHVLLTAALLSEYRAGRSFDELFLAVWPGEPTAADADVEAALDSGVVSPYRTVLWSPLVTLAVTSDPGDRPAARLGPGPARSFADVWSRLSQEPFDVDEAREWMVLDAQLRRLRSWSTALQYIAEFVSWRSMPRAAEVKQGWS
;
A
#
# COMPACT_ATOMS: atom_id res chain seq x y z
N MET A 1 36.83 20.59 -29.26
CA MET A 1 36.98 19.14 -29.50
C MET A 1 36.91 18.47 -28.14
N GLY A 2 35.78 17.81 -27.85
CA GLY A 2 35.47 17.10 -26.60
C GLY A 2 35.16 18.01 -25.40
N ASP A 3 34.09 17.85 -24.63
CA ASP A 3 33.09 16.79 -24.60
C ASP A 3 31.85 17.32 -23.89
N ALA A 4 30.73 17.33 -24.60
CA ALA A 4 29.41 17.59 -24.04
C ALA A 4 29.05 16.34 -23.25
N ARG A 5 29.17 16.42 -21.93
CA ARG A 5 28.62 15.39 -21.05
C ARG A 5 27.12 15.41 -21.24
N ASP A 6 26.64 14.43 -22.00
CA ASP A 6 25.25 14.04 -22.10
C ASP A 6 24.61 14.09 -20.71
N LEU A 7 23.77 15.12 -20.53
CA LEU A 7 22.64 15.06 -19.62
C LEU A 7 21.73 14.01 -20.24
N VAL A 8 21.95 12.76 -19.85
CA VAL A 8 21.03 11.67 -20.20
C VAL A 8 19.70 12.05 -19.57
N ASP A 9 18.78 12.42 -20.44
CA ASP A 9 17.41 12.75 -20.14
C ASP A 9 16.76 11.54 -19.44
N ALA A 10 16.77 11.56 -18.11
CA ALA A 10 16.25 10.48 -17.28
C ALA A 10 14.71 10.36 -17.36
N ASP A 11 14.06 11.24 -18.14
CA ASP A 11 12.63 11.18 -18.42
C ASP A 11 12.28 10.28 -19.63
N ALA A 12 13.26 9.68 -20.32
CA ALA A 12 13.00 8.87 -21.52
C ALA A 12 12.55 7.41 -21.27
N VAL A 13 12.22 7.02 -20.04
CA VAL A 13 11.62 5.70 -19.75
C VAL A 13 10.10 5.84 -19.69
N GLY A 14 9.49 5.91 -20.88
CA GLY A 14 8.06 5.81 -21.14
C GLY A 14 7.26 7.05 -20.75
N GLU A 15 6.96 7.92 -21.72
CA GLU A 15 5.89 8.91 -21.57
C GLU A 15 4.59 8.15 -21.29
N THR A 16 4.04 8.31 -20.09
CA THR A 16 2.68 7.85 -19.78
C THR A 16 1.68 8.76 -20.51
N VAL A 17 0.60 8.18 -21.02
CA VAL A 17 -0.53 8.90 -21.60
C VAL A 17 -1.22 9.76 -20.54
N ALA A 18 -1.40 9.22 -19.33
CA ALA A 18 -1.85 9.99 -18.17
C ALA A 18 -0.69 10.75 -17.51
N ASP A 19 -0.99 11.77 -16.69
CA ASP A 19 0.03 12.33 -15.79
C ASP A 19 0.65 11.18 -14.94
N PRO A 20 1.97 11.13 -14.72
CA PRO A 20 2.56 9.98 -14.05
C PRO A 20 2.05 9.72 -12.62
N MET A 21 1.61 10.75 -11.89
CA MET A 21 0.98 10.57 -10.57
C MET A 21 -0.45 10.04 -10.67
N VAL A 22 -1.11 10.14 -11.82
CA VAL A 22 -2.36 9.46 -12.12
C VAL A 22 -2.09 8.02 -12.56
N ALA A 23 -1.12 7.83 -13.47
CA ALA A 23 -0.75 6.54 -14.03
C ALA A 23 -0.32 5.53 -12.96
N VAL A 24 0.39 5.98 -11.91
CA VAL A 24 0.82 5.10 -10.81
C VAL A 24 -0.34 4.42 -10.08
N TYR A 25 -1.51 5.05 -9.95
CA TYR A 25 -2.68 4.41 -9.33
C TYR A 25 -3.41 3.46 -10.28
N ARG A 26 -3.01 3.41 -11.55
CA ARG A 26 -3.62 2.62 -12.61
C ARG A 26 -2.71 1.50 -13.13
N HIS A 27 -1.43 1.48 -12.75
CA HIS A 27 -0.39 0.64 -13.35
C HIS A 27 -0.57 -0.88 -13.12
N ASP A 28 -1.27 -1.26 -12.07
CA ASP A 28 -1.31 -2.66 -11.63
C ASP A 28 -2.74 -3.22 -11.56
N VAL A 29 -3.67 -2.56 -12.25
CA VAL A 29 -5.09 -2.92 -12.32
C VAL A 29 -5.30 -4.34 -12.88
N HIS A 30 -4.42 -4.81 -13.77
CA HIS A 30 -4.48 -6.16 -14.32
C HIS A 30 -4.38 -7.26 -13.25
N LYS A 31 -3.77 -6.99 -12.08
CA LYS A 31 -3.68 -7.94 -10.95
C LYS A 31 -5.05 -8.26 -10.35
N MET A 32 -5.99 -7.31 -10.39
CA MET A 32 -7.38 -7.51 -9.96
C MET A 32 -8.21 -8.36 -10.93
N ASN A 33 -7.79 -8.44 -12.20
CA ASN A 33 -8.45 -9.26 -13.22
C ASN A 33 -8.00 -10.73 -13.23
N GLY A 34 -7.07 -11.13 -12.35
CA GLY A 34 -6.49 -12.47 -12.36
C GLY A 34 -5.73 -12.80 -13.66
N ARG A 35 -5.38 -11.78 -14.46
CA ARG A 35 -4.65 -11.93 -15.73
C ARG A 35 -3.15 -11.77 -15.48
N ARG A 36 -2.34 -12.58 -16.16
CA ARG A 36 -0.86 -12.52 -16.06
C ARG A 36 -0.33 -11.21 -16.66
N HIS A 37 0.80 -10.73 -16.14
CA HIS A 37 1.59 -9.63 -16.72
C HIS A 37 1.74 -9.85 -18.24
N GLY A 38 1.38 -8.83 -19.04
CA GLY A 38 1.40 -8.89 -20.51
C GLY A 38 0.07 -9.20 -21.21
N SER A 39 -1.03 -9.42 -20.46
CA SER A 39 -2.38 -9.68 -21.02
C SER A 39 -3.48 -8.77 -20.46
N GLY A 40 -3.09 -7.74 -19.70
CA GLY A 40 -3.99 -6.72 -19.20
C GLY A 40 -4.56 -5.88 -20.35
N ALA A 41 -5.83 -5.47 -20.24
CA ALA A 41 -6.34 -4.46 -21.14
C ALA A 41 -5.58 -3.14 -20.90
N GLU A 42 -5.12 -2.49 -21.96
CA GLU A 42 -4.50 -1.16 -21.90
C GLU A 42 -5.52 -0.07 -21.54
N VAL A 43 -6.82 -0.40 -21.65
CA VAL A 43 -7.93 0.49 -21.32
C VAL A 43 -8.97 -0.25 -20.49
N TYR A 44 -9.43 0.36 -19.41
CA TYR A 44 -10.51 -0.13 -18.56
C TYR A 44 -11.58 0.95 -18.40
N HIS A 45 -12.81 0.68 -18.85
CA HIS A 45 -13.92 1.67 -18.89
C HIS A 45 -13.54 3.01 -19.56
N GLY A 46 -12.75 2.95 -20.64
CA GLY A 46 -12.30 4.15 -21.37
C GLY A 46 -11.11 4.87 -20.74
N VAL A 47 -10.57 4.36 -19.63
CA VAL A 47 -9.42 4.92 -18.91
C VAL A 47 -8.15 4.13 -19.26
N PRO A 48 -7.04 4.77 -19.66
CA PRO A 48 -5.74 4.12 -19.80
C PRO A 48 -5.28 3.51 -18.47
N VAL A 49 -4.87 2.24 -18.49
CA VAL A 49 -4.41 1.50 -17.31
C VAL A 49 -3.22 0.62 -17.65
N ASN A 50 -2.50 0.16 -16.63
CA ASN A 50 -1.33 -0.71 -16.76
C ASN A 50 -0.13 -0.09 -17.51
N GLU A 51 -0.05 1.24 -17.50
CA GLU A 51 1.10 1.98 -18.02
C GLU A 51 2.31 1.78 -17.11
N ALA A 52 3.51 1.81 -17.68
CA ALA A 52 4.74 1.69 -16.90
C ALA A 52 4.89 2.89 -15.95
N VAL A 53 5.30 2.61 -14.70
CA VAL A 53 5.60 3.67 -13.74
C VAL A 53 7.04 4.15 -13.95
N PRO A 54 7.27 5.46 -14.16
CA PRO A 54 8.61 5.97 -14.45
C PRO A 54 9.53 5.95 -13.22
N ARG A 55 10.82 6.25 -13.46
CA ARG A 55 11.86 6.40 -12.42
C ARG A 55 12.10 5.15 -11.57
N GLY A 56 11.72 3.97 -12.07
CA GLY A 56 11.93 2.68 -11.38
C GLY A 56 11.08 2.49 -10.13
N ALA A 57 10.12 3.37 -9.85
CA ALA A 57 9.38 3.37 -8.58
C ALA A 57 8.60 2.06 -8.33
N ASP A 58 8.02 1.46 -9.38
CA ASP A 58 7.33 0.16 -9.27
C ASP A 58 8.30 -0.99 -8.95
N GLY A 59 9.47 -1.00 -9.58
CA GLY A 59 10.51 -1.99 -9.30
C GLY A 59 11.04 -1.89 -7.86
N ASP A 60 11.28 -0.67 -7.38
CA ASP A 60 11.73 -0.43 -6.01
C ASP A 60 10.64 -0.82 -4.99
N ALA A 61 9.37 -0.46 -5.25
CA ALA A 61 8.24 -0.85 -4.40
C ALA A 61 8.06 -2.39 -4.34
N ALA A 62 8.25 -3.08 -5.46
CA ALA A 62 8.25 -4.54 -5.50
C ALA A 62 9.36 -5.12 -4.59
N LEU A 63 10.57 -4.57 -4.62
CA LEU A 63 11.69 -5.01 -3.75
C LEU A 63 11.43 -4.79 -2.25
N LEU A 64 10.54 -3.85 -1.89
CA LEU A 64 10.07 -3.70 -0.50
C LEU A 64 9.22 -4.89 -0.04
N SER A 65 8.52 -5.58 -0.95
CA SER A 65 7.51 -6.57 -0.58
C SER A 65 7.87 -8.00 -0.95
N ARG A 66 8.70 -8.21 -1.98
CA ARG A 66 9.10 -9.52 -2.50
C ARG A 66 10.62 -9.62 -2.75
N PRO A 67 11.21 -10.83 -2.70
CA PRO A 67 12.61 -11.01 -3.05
C PRO A 67 12.86 -10.64 -4.53
N PRO A 68 14.09 -10.23 -4.88
CA PRO A 68 14.49 -10.12 -6.27
C PRO A 68 14.52 -11.50 -6.95
N GLY A 69 14.32 -11.52 -8.27
CA GLY A 69 14.41 -12.72 -9.09
C GLY A 69 13.07 -13.36 -9.43
N GLU A 70 13.14 -14.57 -10.00
CA GLU A 70 11.95 -15.35 -10.37
C GLU A 70 11.17 -15.75 -9.10
N PRO A 71 9.86 -15.49 -9.05
CA PRO A 71 9.08 -15.73 -7.86
C PRO A 71 8.86 -17.23 -7.62
N GLU A 72 9.19 -17.68 -6.42
CA GLU A 72 8.85 -19.03 -5.94
C GLU A 72 7.50 -19.00 -5.21
N GLN A 73 6.61 -19.96 -5.52
CA GLN A 73 5.30 -20.04 -4.90
C GLN A 73 5.44 -20.35 -3.40
N THR A 74 5.06 -19.39 -2.55
CA THR A 74 5.21 -19.53 -1.10
C THR A 74 4.10 -20.34 -0.42
N VAL A 75 2.95 -20.49 -1.07
CA VAL A 75 1.82 -21.30 -0.58
C VAL A 75 1.36 -22.23 -1.70
N ALA A 76 1.52 -23.54 -1.49
CA ALA A 76 1.13 -24.56 -2.46
C ALA A 76 -0.36 -24.44 -2.83
N ASN A 77 -0.67 -24.61 -4.12
CA ASN A 77 -2.02 -24.57 -4.68
C ASN A 77 -2.78 -23.24 -4.56
N HIS A 78 -2.14 -22.17 -4.06
CA HIS A 78 -2.73 -20.84 -4.12
C HIS A 78 -2.55 -20.24 -5.51
N SER A 79 -3.63 -20.15 -6.28
CA SER A 79 -3.64 -19.64 -7.66
C SER A 79 -4.59 -18.45 -7.87
N PHE A 80 -5.26 -18.02 -6.81
CA PHE A 80 -6.24 -16.93 -6.87
C PHE A 80 -5.59 -15.56 -6.60
N PRO A 81 -6.14 -14.48 -7.17
CA PRO A 81 -5.60 -13.13 -6.97
C PRO A 81 -5.99 -12.53 -5.60
N TYR A 82 -6.87 -13.19 -4.85
CA TYR A 82 -7.24 -12.77 -3.51
C TYR A 82 -6.09 -12.99 -2.53
N ARG A 83 -5.92 -12.07 -1.59
CA ARG A 83 -4.91 -12.15 -0.54
C ARG A 83 -5.36 -13.10 0.57
N LEU A 84 -4.41 -13.77 1.20
CA LEU A 84 -4.63 -14.48 2.47
C LEU A 84 -4.36 -13.53 3.67
N SER A 85 -5.26 -13.54 4.65
CA SER A 85 -5.06 -12.82 5.91
C SER A 85 -3.92 -13.44 6.72
N LEU A 86 -3.05 -12.62 7.29
CA LEU A 86 -2.06 -13.10 8.28
C LEU A 86 -2.66 -13.28 9.67
N LEU A 87 -3.83 -12.69 9.95
CA LEU A 87 -4.51 -12.84 11.23
C LEU A 87 -5.32 -14.14 11.29
N THR A 88 -6.07 -14.44 10.23
CA THR A 88 -6.99 -15.59 10.21
C THR A 88 -6.51 -16.74 9.33
N GLY A 89 -5.62 -16.48 8.38
CA GLY A 89 -5.24 -17.44 7.34
C GLY A 89 -6.30 -17.62 6.24
N GLU A 90 -7.45 -16.97 6.38
CA GLU A 90 -8.54 -17.05 5.41
C GLU A 90 -8.26 -16.14 4.22
N SER A 91 -8.78 -16.53 3.06
CA SER A 91 -8.78 -15.64 1.90
C SER A 91 -9.62 -14.42 2.22
N ALA A 92 -9.22 -13.25 1.74
CA ALA A 92 -9.99 -12.00 1.82
C ALA A 92 -11.20 -12.03 0.88
N THR A 93 -11.93 -13.14 0.89
CA THR A 93 -13.15 -13.41 0.15
C THR A 93 -14.33 -13.12 1.06
N GLU A 94 -14.46 -11.88 1.52
CA GLU A 94 -15.75 -11.43 2.02
C GLU A 94 -16.71 -11.32 0.83
N PRO A 95 -17.92 -11.89 0.90
CA PRO A 95 -18.92 -11.79 -0.17
C PRO A 95 -19.12 -10.35 -0.62
N ASP A 96 -19.16 -9.39 0.32
CA ASP A 96 -19.38 -7.97 0.04
C ASP A 96 -18.23 -7.34 -0.77
N ARG A 97 -16.98 -7.75 -0.53
CA ARG A 97 -15.81 -7.28 -1.31
C ARG A 97 -15.80 -7.87 -2.73
N ILE A 98 -16.28 -9.10 -2.87
CA ILE A 98 -16.45 -9.77 -4.17
C ILE A 98 -17.64 -9.16 -4.94
N GLU A 99 -18.74 -8.85 -4.26
CA GLU A 99 -19.90 -8.18 -4.84
C GLU A 99 -19.58 -6.74 -5.27
N ALA A 100 -18.76 -6.01 -4.48
CA ALA A 100 -18.23 -4.70 -4.85
C ALA A 100 -17.38 -4.76 -6.13
N ALA A 101 -16.62 -5.85 -6.33
CA ALA A 101 -15.91 -6.10 -7.59
C ALA A 101 -16.85 -6.51 -8.74
N GLY A 102 -18.04 -7.06 -8.46
CA GLY A 102 -19.01 -7.56 -9.43
C GLY A 102 -20.04 -6.54 -9.96
N ASN A 103 -20.51 -5.59 -9.13
CA ASN A 103 -21.64 -4.68 -9.44
C ASN A 103 -21.25 -3.33 -10.09
N GLY A 104 -19.99 -3.19 -10.49
CA GLY A 104 -19.45 -1.95 -11.08
C GLY A 104 -17.95 -1.99 -11.35
N GLY A 105 -17.28 -3.08 -10.96
CA GLY A 105 -15.84 -3.25 -11.12
C GLY A 105 -15.03 -2.32 -10.23
N PHE A 106 -13.71 -2.39 -10.33
CA PHE A 106 -12.78 -1.45 -9.70
C PHE A 106 -12.71 -0.10 -10.46
N ARG A 107 -13.82 0.34 -11.08
CA ARG A 107 -13.89 1.59 -11.86
C ARG A 107 -13.58 2.81 -11.00
N SER A 108 -14.10 2.86 -9.78
CA SER A 108 -13.83 3.95 -8.84
C SER A 108 -12.34 4.14 -8.57
N LEU A 109 -11.55 3.05 -8.55
CA LEU A 109 -10.11 3.08 -8.33
C LEU A 109 -9.31 3.73 -9.47
N VAL A 110 -9.92 3.91 -10.65
CA VAL A 110 -9.21 4.40 -11.85
C VAL A 110 -9.83 5.64 -12.49
N VAL A 111 -11.11 5.90 -12.30
CA VAL A 111 -11.87 6.87 -13.12
C VAL A 111 -11.49 8.34 -12.90
N SER A 112 -10.97 8.69 -11.73
CA SER A 112 -10.54 10.06 -11.43
C SER A 112 -9.23 10.39 -12.17
N ASP A 113 -9.13 11.58 -12.75
CA ASP A 113 -7.87 12.15 -13.26
C ASP A 113 -7.18 13.06 -12.23
N ASP A 114 -7.78 13.21 -11.05
CA ASP A 114 -7.21 13.95 -9.93
C ASP A 114 -6.38 13.00 -9.04
N ALA A 115 -5.06 13.20 -9.04
CA ALA A 115 -4.12 12.27 -8.40
C ALA A 115 -4.23 12.21 -6.86
N PRO A 116 -4.40 13.31 -6.11
CA PRO A 116 -4.73 13.27 -4.68
C PRO A 116 -6.03 12.51 -4.39
N ARG A 117 -7.06 12.67 -5.22
CA ARG A 117 -8.31 11.90 -5.09
C ARG A 117 -8.10 10.41 -5.37
N LEU A 118 -7.28 10.05 -6.36
CA LEU A 118 -6.89 8.65 -6.58
C LEU A 118 -6.11 8.08 -5.39
N HIS A 119 -5.18 8.86 -4.83
CA HIS A 119 -4.45 8.49 -3.62
C HIS A 119 -5.40 8.19 -2.46
N ALA A 120 -6.30 9.12 -2.14
CA ALA A 120 -7.32 8.94 -1.12
C ALA A 120 -8.22 7.72 -1.41
N THR A 121 -8.62 7.54 -2.67
CA THR A 121 -9.42 6.39 -3.11
C THR A 121 -8.72 5.05 -2.87
N TRP A 122 -7.43 4.95 -3.17
CA TRP A 122 -6.63 3.75 -2.87
C TRP A 122 -6.41 3.58 -1.37
N LEU A 123 -6.15 4.69 -0.65
CA LEU A 123 -5.90 4.70 0.79
C LEU A 123 -7.08 4.17 1.60
N THR A 124 -8.32 4.45 1.18
CA THR A 124 -9.56 4.01 1.86
C THR A 124 -10.20 2.77 1.23
N SER A 125 -9.62 2.18 0.19
CA SER A 125 -10.25 1.04 -0.50
C SER A 125 -10.10 -0.29 0.23
N ASP A 126 -11.23 -0.93 0.54
CA ASP A 126 -11.30 -2.34 0.95
C ASP A 126 -11.19 -3.30 -0.24
N VAL A 127 -11.65 -2.87 -1.41
CA VAL A 127 -11.57 -3.66 -2.65
C VAL A 127 -10.10 -3.91 -3.00
N ALA A 128 -9.27 -2.86 -3.05
CA ALA A 128 -7.85 -3.01 -3.35
C ALA A 128 -7.10 -3.85 -2.29
N ALA A 129 -7.52 -3.78 -1.02
CA ALA A 129 -6.93 -4.53 0.08
C ALA A 129 -7.23 -6.04 0.02
N ALA A 130 -8.24 -6.46 -0.75
CA ALA A 130 -8.59 -7.87 -0.94
C ALA A 130 -7.65 -8.61 -1.91
N PHE A 131 -6.86 -7.90 -2.70
CA PHE A 131 -5.99 -8.49 -3.72
C PHE A 131 -4.53 -8.58 -3.27
N ASN A 132 -3.87 -9.67 -3.63
CA ASN A 132 -2.44 -9.79 -3.46
C ASN A 132 -1.69 -9.03 -4.57
N GLU A 133 -0.47 -8.56 -4.25
CA GLU A 133 0.41 -7.96 -5.26
C GLU A 133 0.90 -9.04 -6.24
N SER A 134 1.09 -10.26 -5.75
CA SER A 134 1.53 -11.40 -6.55
C SER A 134 0.97 -12.70 -6.02
N VAL A 135 0.45 -13.55 -6.92
CA VAL A 135 -0.07 -14.88 -6.58
C VAL A 135 0.98 -15.80 -5.96
N TYR A 136 2.27 -15.54 -6.22
CA TYR A 136 3.39 -16.28 -5.64
C TYR A 136 3.66 -15.88 -4.17
N TYR A 137 3.20 -14.69 -3.77
CA TYR A 137 3.34 -14.13 -2.43
C TYR A 137 1.96 -13.68 -1.91
N PRO A 138 1.06 -14.62 -1.57
CA PRO A 138 -0.35 -14.33 -1.35
C PRO A 138 -0.65 -13.53 -0.08
N TYR A 139 0.35 -13.22 0.73
CA TYR A 139 0.25 -12.34 1.90
C TYR A 139 0.62 -10.87 1.58
N THR A 140 1.16 -10.59 0.39
CA THR A 140 1.41 -9.21 -0.08
C THR A 140 0.08 -8.52 -0.39
N SER A 141 0.06 -7.19 -0.42
CA SER A 141 -1.16 -6.42 -0.65
C SER A 141 -1.00 -5.50 -1.85
N LEU A 142 -1.93 -5.61 -2.80
CA LEU A 142 -1.96 -4.76 -3.99
C LEU A 142 -2.16 -3.28 -3.61
N LYS A 143 -3.08 -3.00 -2.67
CA LYS A 143 -3.30 -1.65 -2.14
C LYS A 143 -2.00 -1.00 -1.70
N TYR A 144 -1.26 -1.68 -0.83
CA TYR A 144 -0.06 -1.10 -0.24
C TYR A 144 1.12 -1.10 -1.21
N HIS A 145 1.19 -2.04 -2.16
CA HIS A 145 2.14 -1.93 -3.29
C HIS A 145 1.93 -0.63 -4.05
N VAL A 146 0.70 -0.35 -4.51
CA VAL A 146 0.40 0.86 -5.29
C VAL A 146 0.63 2.13 -4.48
N LEU A 147 0.26 2.16 -3.19
CA LEU A 147 0.52 3.31 -2.32
C LEU A 147 2.03 3.55 -2.10
N LEU A 148 2.82 2.49 -1.90
CA LEU A 148 4.27 2.58 -1.79
C LEU A 148 4.89 3.07 -3.11
N THR A 149 4.46 2.53 -4.26
CA THR A 149 4.91 2.98 -5.58
C THR A 149 4.63 4.47 -5.79
N ALA A 150 3.45 4.94 -5.41
CA ALA A 150 3.09 6.36 -5.53
C ALA A 150 3.94 7.26 -4.61
N ALA A 151 4.22 6.83 -3.38
CA ALA A 151 5.08 7.58 -2.46
C ALA A 151 6.51 7.68 -3.00
N LEU A 152 7.09 6.57 -3.48
CA LEU A 152 8.40 6.55 -4.10
C LEU A 152 8.44 7.44 -5.34
N LEU A 153 7.47 7.31 -6.25
CA LEU A 153 7.41 8.13 -7.46
C LEU A 153 7.33 9.63 -7.12
N SER A 154 6.51 10.01 -6.14
CA SER A 154 6.37 11.41 -5.71
C SER A 154 7.70 11.98 -5.23
N GLU A 155 8.44 11.24 -4.38
CA GLU A 155 9.74 11.67 -3.86
C GLU A 155 10.81 11.67 -4.95
N TYR A 156 10.82 10.69 -5.85
CA TYR A 156 11.77 10.61 -6.98
C TYR A 156 11.53 11.73 -8.01
N ARG A 157 10.28 12.13 -8.22
CA ARG A 157 9.94 13.31 -9.03
C ARG A 157 10.38 14.62 -8.36
N ALA A 158 10.42 14.65 -7.03
CA ALA A 158 10.98 15.76 -6.26
C ALA A 158 12.53 15.75 -6.20
N GLY A 159 13.19 14.84 -6.93
CA GLY A 159 14.65 14.74 -7.01
C GLY A 159 15.30 14.04 -5.82
N ARG A 160 14.53 13.29 -5.03
CA ARG A 160 15.03 12.51 -3.88
C ARG A 160 15.43 11.11 -4.31
N SER A 161 16.48 10.57 -3.71
CA SER A 161 16.84 9.15 -3.82
C SER A 161 16.27 8.33 -2.66
N PHE A 162 16.23 7.01 -2.83
CA PHE A 162 15.66 6.09 -1.83
C PHE A 162 16.29 6.23 -0.44
N ASP A 163 17.61 6.45 -0.37
CA ASP A 163 18.38 6.53 0.87
C ASP A 163 18.17 7.84 1.66
N GLU A 164 17.47 8.80 1.06
CA GLU A 164 16.98 10.01 1.71
C GLU A 164 15.60 9.81 2.36
N LEU A 165 14.94 8.67 2.14
CA LEU A 165 13.57 8.47 2.58
C LEU A 165 13.48 7.91 4.00
N PHE A 166 12.40 8.27 4.65
CA PHE A 166 12.03 7.84 5.99
C PHE A 166 10.64 7.20 5.97
N LEU A 167 10.44 6.22 6.85
CA LEU A 167 9.13 5.90 7.37
C LEU A 167 8.84 6.87 8.51
N ALA A 168 7.86 7.75 8.32
CA ALA A 168 7.40 8.69 9.34
C ALA A 168 6.07 8.21 9.93
N VAL A 169 5.89 8.47 11.23
CA VAL A 169 4.78 7.96 12.03
C VAL A 169 4.04 9.13 12.69
N TRP A 170 2.72 9.12 12.57
CA TRP A 170 1.80 10.03 13.24
C TRP A 170 0.84 9.23 14.12
N PRO A 171 0.29 9.87 15.17
CA PRO A 171 -0.90 9.34 15.84
C PRO A 171 -2.00 8.99 14.83
N GLY A 172 -2.73 7.92 15.11
CA GLY A 172 -3.90 7.58 14.32
C GLY A 172 -5.02 8.61 14.45
N GLU A 173 -5.90 8.64 13.46
CA GLU A 173 -7.11 9.47 13.49
C GLU A 173 -8.34 8.57 13.69
N PRO A 174 -9.12 8.75 14.77
CA PRO A 174 -10.29 7.90 15.03
C PRO A 174 -11.29 7.84 13.88
N THR A 175 -11.41 8.93 13.12
CA THR A 175 -12.28 9.04 11.94
C THR A 175 -11.87 8.09 10.81
N ALA A 176 -10.62 7.62 10.77
CA ALA A 176 -10.11 6.76 9.72
C ALA A 176 -10.73 5.35 9.70
N ALA A 177 -11.46 4.93 10.75
CA ALA A 177 -12.09 3.61 10.82
C ALA A 177 -13.12 3.38 9.72
N ASP A 178 -13.97 4.39 9.50
CA ASP A 178 -15.10 4.36 8.56
C ASP A 178 -14.99 5.50 7.54
N ALA A 179 -13.78 6.05 7.37
CA ALA A 179 -13.56 7.22 6.53
C ALA A 179 -13.72 6.89 5.04
N ASP A 180 -14.40 7.80 4.34
CA ASP A 180 -14.49 7.79 2.89
C ASP A 180 -13.38 8.63 2.24
N VAL A 181 -13.46 8.78 0.92
CA VAL A 181 -12.49 9.54 0.12
C VAL A 181 -12.45 11.02 0.52
N GLU A 182 -13.59 11.64 0.86
CA GLU A 182 -13.61 13.05 1.23
C GLU A 182 -12.96 13.25 2.61
N ALA A 183 -13.24 12.37 3.56
CA ALA A 183 -12.60 12.41 4.87
C ALA A 183 -11.07 12.28 4.77
N ALA A 184 -10.56 11.46 3.85
CA ALA A 184 -9.12 11.37 3.58
C ALA A 184 -8.54 12.65 2.95
N LEU A 185 -9.30 13.31 2.07
CA LEU A 185 -8.88 14.57 1.43
C LEU A 185 -8.89 15.75 2.40
N ASP A 186 -9.82 15.76 3.35
CA ASP A 186 -9.97 16.82 4.35
C ASP A 186 -9.06 16.63 5.58
N SER A 187 -8.46 15.44 5.73
CA SER A 187 -7.60 15.12 6.88
C SER A 187 -6.30 15.93 6.85
N GLY A 188 -5.96 16.53 8.00
CA GLY A 188 -4.72 17.28 8.18
C GLY A 188 -3.46 16.42 8.32
N VAL A 189 -3.61 15.11 8.54
CA VAL A 189 -2.47 14.17 8.64
C VAL A 189 -2.23 13.38 7.36
N VAL A 190 -3.23 13.28 6.48
CA VAL A 190 -3.08 12.64 5.17
C VAL A 190 -2.34 13.59 4.23
N SER A 191 -1.05 13.33 4.04
CA SER A 191 -0.29 13.93 2.95
C SER A 191 -0.57 13.19 1.64
N PRO A 192 -1.05 13.86 0.58
CA PRO A 192 -1.20 13.28 -0.74
C PRO A 192 0.07 12.58 -1.20
N TYR A 193 -0.09 11.42 -1.84
CA TYR A 193 0.95 10.54 -2.39
C TYR A 193 1.85 9.85 -1.36
N ARG A 194 2.22 10.54 -0.28
CA ARG A 194 3.20 10.08 0.71
C ARG A 194 2.60 9.17 1.78
N THR A 195 1.34 9.39 2.15
CA THR A 195 0.67 8.58 3.18
C THR A 195 0.38 7.20 2.61
N VAL A 196 0.94 6.16 3.23
CA VAL A 196 0.79 4.77 2.78
C VAL A 196 -0.15 3.97 3.67
N LEU A 197 -0.45 4.44 4.88
CA LEU A 197 -1.46 3.89 5.76
C LEU A 197 -2.10 5.03 6.56
N TRP A 198 -3.43 5.05 6.62
CA TRP A 198 -4.21 5.94 7.47
C TRP A 198 -5.17 5.10 8.27
N SER A 199 -5.09 5.17 9.60
CA SER A 199 -5.90 4.33 10.49
C SER A 199 -6.14 5.00 11.84
N PRO A 200 -7.11 4.51 12.63
CA PRO A 200 -7.34 4.94 14.02
C PRO A 200 -6.17 4.75 14.96
N LEU A 201 -5.24 3.84 14.66
CA LEU A 201 -4.09 3.58 15.54
C LEU A 201 -2.87 4.41 15.17
N VAL A 202 -2.58 4.47 13.87
CA VAL A 202 -1.37 5.10 13.37
C VAL A 202 -1.57 5.55 11.93
N THR A 203 -0.93 6.65 11.57
CA THR A 203 -0.78 7.08 10.17
C THR A 203 0.69 6.97 9.80
N LEU A 204 0.98 6.34 8.66
CA LEU A 204 2.33 6.10 8.17
C LEU A 204 2.52 6.77 6.81
N ALA A 205 3.65 7.44 6.64
CA ALA A 205 4.04 8.02 5.36
C ALA A 205 5.48 7.65 5.01
N VAL A 206 5.75 7.51 3.71
CA VAL A 206 7.10 7.46 3.16
C VAL A 206 7.45 8.83 2.63
N THR A 207 8.48 9.47 3.18
CA THR A 207 8.86 10.83 2.81
C THR A 207 10.32 11.16 3.06
N SER A 208 10.86 12.14 2.33
CA SER A 208 12.19 12.72 2.60
C SER A 208 12.19 13.75 3.73
N ASP A 209 11.03 14.23 4.16
CA ASP A 209 10.89 15.28 5.18
C ASP A 209 9.93 14.85 6.30
N PRO A 210 10.42 14.08 7.30
CA PRO A 210 9.58 13.65 8.42
C PRO A 210 9.18 14.80 9.35
N GLY A 211 9.87 15.95 9.31
CA GLY A 211 9.74 17.00 10.33
C GLY A 211 10.14 16.50 11.72
N ASP A 212 9.44 16.95 12.77
CA ASP A 212 9.70 16.58 14.17
C ASP A 212 9.10 15.22 14.58
N ARG A 213 8.64 14.42 13.62
CA ARG A 213 7.84 13.21 13.86
C ARG A 213 8.73 12.00 14.12
N PRO A 214 8.25 10.99 14.87
CA PRO A 214 8.95 9.73 14.98
C PRO A 214 9.18 9.13 13.59
N ALA A 215 10.43 8.86 13.26
CA ALA A 215 10.80 8.41 11.93
C ALA A 215 12.06 7.55 11.94
N ALA A 216 12.18 6.68 10.94
CA ALA A 216 13.35 5.87 10.70
C ALA A 216 13.70 5.85 9.21
N ARG A 217 14.98 6.00 8.88
CA ARG A 217 15.45 5.89 7.49
C ARG A 217 15.13 4.52 6.90
N LEU A 218 14.71 4.48 5.64
CA LEU A 218 14.41 3.23 4.94
C LEU A 218 15.65 2.35 4.75
N GLY A 219 16.80 2.98 4.52
CA GLY A 219 18.09 2.31 4.29
C GLY A 219 18.72 2.72 2.96
N PRO A 220 19.87 2.14 2.59
CA PRO A 220 20.63 2.54 1.40
C PRO A 220 19.98 2.13 0.06
N GLY A 221 18.92 1.34 0.10
CA GLY A 221 18.22 0.86 -1.10
C GLY A 221 16.99 0.02 -0.73
N PRO A 222 16.09 -0.23 -1.70
CA PRO A 222 14.84 -0.93 -1.48
C PRO A 222 15.09 -2.39 -1.08
N ALA A 223 14.47 -2.80 0.03
CA ALA A 223 14.56 -4.15 0.55
C ALA A 223 13.36 -4.50 1.43
N ARG A 224 13.14 -5.81 1.61
CA ARG A 224 12.24 -6.38 2.63
C ARG A 224 12.81 -6.19 4.03
N SER A 225 12.78 -4.96 4.51
CA SER A 225 13.40 -4.48 5.76
C SER A 225 12.39 -3.83 6.72
N PHE A 226 11.07 -4.01 6.53
CA PHE A 226 10.07 -3.32 7.36
C PHE A 226 10.33 -3.51 8.86
N ALA A 227 10.51 -4.75 9.33
CA ALA A 227 10.84 -5.05 10.72
C ALA A 227 12.08 -4.31 11.27
N ASP A 228 13.12 -4.14 10.45
CA ASP A 228 14.33 -3.41 10.83
C ASP A 228 14.04 -1.91 10.95
N VAL A 229 13.37 -1.34 9.95
CA VAL A 229 12.99 0.08 9.93
C VAL A 229 12.06 0.40 11.10
N TRP A 230 11.04 -0.42 11.32
CA TRP A 230 10.12 -0.32 12.46
C TRP A 230 10.85 -0.36 13.80
N SER A 231 11.84 -1.25 13.93
CA SER A 231 12.60 -1.38 15.17
C SER A 231 13.55 -0.20 15.44
N ARG A 232 13.84 0.62 14.43
CA ARG A 232 14.70 1.81 14.51
C ARG A 232 13.91 3.11 14.72
N LEU A 233 12.58 3.05 14.83
CA LEU A 233 11.78 4.23 15.14
C LEU A 233 12.24 4.86 16.45
N SER A 234 12.32 6.19 16.47
CA SER A 234 12.83 6.95 17.63
C SER A 234 11.90 6.92 18.84
N GLN A 235 10.64 6.52 18.65
CA GLN A 235 9.62 6.39 19.69
C GLN A 235 8.77 5.16 19.40
N GLU A 236 8.18 4.59 20.46
CA GLU A 236 7.26 3.46 20.35
C GLU A 236 5.92 3.93 19.77
N PRO A 237 5.45 3.37 18.63
CA PRO A 237 4.21 3.83 18.00
C PRO A 237 2.94 3.43 18.77
N PHE A 238 3.04 2.50 19.70
CA PHE A 238 1.91 1.98 20.47
C PHE A 238 2.25 1.97 21.96
N ASP A 239 1.22 2.12 22.79
CA ASP A 239 1.36 1.96 24.24
C ASP A 239 1.41 0.46 24.60
N VAL A 240 2.58 -0.14 24.41
CA VAL A 240 2.80 -1.57 24.66
C VAL A 240 2.73 -1.95 26.14
N ASP A 241 2.81 -0.98 27.05
CA ASP A 241 2.73 -1.23 28.50
C ASP A 241 1.28 -1.29 29.00
N GLU A 242 0.34 -0.64 28.30
CA GLU A 242 -1.07 -0.56 28.72
C GLU A 242 -1.93 -1.76 28.29
N ALA A 243 -1.65 -2.42 27.15
CA ALA A 243 -2.47 -3.53 26.69
C ALA A 243 -1.70 -4.63 25.92
N ARG A 244 -2.02 -5.89 26.25
CA ARG A 244 -1.38 -7.08 25.67
C ARG A 244 -1.55 -7.15 24.15
N GLU A 245 -2.67 -6.68 23.62
CA GLU A 245 -2.92 -6.61 22.18
C GLU A 245 -1.90 -5.74 21.45
N TRP A 246 -1.48 -4.61 22.04
CA TRP A 246 -0.47 -3.71 21.47
C TRP A 246 0.92 -4.34 21.49
N MET A 247 1.25 -5.03 22.58
CA MET A 247 2.47 -5.84 22.63
C MET A 247 2.52 -6.88 21.51
N VAL A 248 1.39 -7.56 21.24
CA VAL A 248 1.31 -8.58 20.19
C VAL A 248 1.46 -7.94 18.81
N LEU A 249 0.75 -6.84 18.54
CA LEU A 249 0.88 -6.09 17.28
C LEU A 249 2.33 -5.68 17.04
N ASP A 250 2.95 -4.99 17.99
CA ASP A 250 4.34 -4.52 17.87
C ASP A 250 5.33 -5.69 17.68
N ALA A 251 5.17 -6.77 18.45
CA ALA A 251 6.03 -7.94 18.34
C ALA A 251 5.93 -8.64 16.98
N GLN A 252 4.76 -8.61 16.32
CA GLN A 252 4.60 -9.14 14.96
C GLN A 252 5.21 -8.19 13.91
N LEU A 253 5.00 -6.89 14.04
CA LEU A 253 5.61 -5.90 13.13
C LEU A 253 7.13 -5.97 13.12
N ARG A 254 7.75 -6.25 14.27
CA ARG A 254 9.21 -6.49 14.39
C ARG A 254 9.70 -7.80 13.76
N ARG A 255 8.81 -8.61 13.17
CA ARG A 255 9.14 -9.85 12.44
C ARG A 255 8.79 -9.78 10.96
N LEU A 256 7.80 -8.98 10.59
CA LEU A 256 7.36 -8.82 9.21
C LEU A 256 8.39 -8.04 8.40
N ARG A 257 8.98 -8.70 7.40
CA ARG A 257 9.99 -8.10 6.52
C ARG A 257 9.38 -7.39 5.32
N SER A 258 8.29 -7.94 4.79
CA SER A 258 7.59 -7.38 3.63
C SER A 258 6.77 -6.16 4.06
N TRP A 259 6.96 -5.06 3.33
CA TRP A 259 6.31 -3.79 3.62
C TRP A 259 4.79 -3.84 3.40
N SER A 260 4.33 -4.27 2.22
CA SER A 260 2.88 -4.34 1.95
C SER A 260 2.16 -5.30 2.88
N THR A 261 2.79 -6.42 3.24
CA THR A 261 2.27 -7.36 4.23
C THR A 261 2.16 -6.73 5.63
N ALA A 262 3.15 -5.96 6.06
CA ALA A 262 3.11 -5.31 7.38
C ALA A 262 2.06 -4.21 7.45
N LEU A 263 1.96 -3.35 6.44
CA LEU A 263 0.92 -2.32 6.36
C LEU A 263 -0.48 -2.94 6.34
N GLN A 264 -0.64 -4.04 5.62
CA GLN A 264 -1.88 -4.81 5.61
C GLN A 264 -2.20 -5.43 6.96
N TYR A 265 -1.20 -5.97 7.65
CA TYR A 265 -1.37 -6.53 8.98
C TYR A 265 -1.91 -5.49 9.97
N ILE A 266 -1.38 -4.26 9.95
CA ILE A 266 -1.89 -3.17 10.80
C ILE A 266 -3.36 -2.89 10.48
N ALA A 267 -3.71 -2.73 9.20
CA ALA A 267 -5.07 -2.45 8.80
C ALA A 267 -6.06 -3.56 9.19
N GLU A 268 -5.70 -4.83 8.97
CA GLU A 268 -6.54 -5.95 9.41
C GLU A 268 -6.69 -6.00 10.92
N PHE A 269 -5.62 -5.68 11.67
CA PHE A 269 -5.63 -5.68 13.13
C PHE A 269 -6.61 -4.63 13.68
N VAL A 270 -6.64 -3.44 13.06
CA VAL A 270 -7.62 -2.39 13.35
C VAL A 270 -9.04 -2.90 13.12
N SER A 271 -9.34 -3.43 11.92
CA SER A 271 -10.68 -3.92 11.59
C SER A 271 -11.11 -5.03 12.54
N TRP A 272 -10.23 -5.97 12.85
CA TRP A 272 -10.48 -7.05 13.80
C TRP A 272 -10.78 -6.54 15.22
N ARG A 273 -10.12 -5.45 15.65
CA ARG A 273 -10.38 -4.78 16.94
C ARG A 273 -11.71 -4.03 16.97
N SER A 274 -12.13 -3.48 15.85
CA SER A 274 -13.40 -2.77 15.71
C SER A 274 -14.60 -3.71 15.59
N MET A 275 -14.37 -5.00 15.26
CA MET A 275 -15.45 -5.99 15.26
C MET A 275 -16.02 -6.21 16.68
N PRO A 276 -17.35 -6.27 16.84
CA PRO A 276 -17.96 -6.66 18.11
C PRO A 276 -17.43 -8.02 18.52
N ARG A 277 -16.91 -8.16 19.76
CA ARG A 277 -16.49 -9.48 20.24
C ARG A 277 -17.71 -10.40 20.22
N ALA A 278 -17.57 -11.64 19.76
CA ALA A 278 -18.67 -12.62 19.67
C ALA A 278 -19.43 -12.86 21.00
N ALA A 279 -18.91 -12.38 22.13
CA ALA A 279 -19.60 -12.35 23.41
C ALA A 279 -20.72 -11.29 23.50
N GLU A 280 -20.72 -10.24 22.66
CA GLU A 280 -21.74 -9.18 22.61
C GLU A 280 -22.88 -9.47 21.61
N VAL A 281 -22.75 -10.50 20.76
CA VAL A 281 -23.78 -10.92 19.79
C VAL A 281 -24.80 -11.90 20.41
N LYS A 282 -24.96 -11.90 21.74
CA LYS A 282 -26.07 -12.59 22.41
C LYS A 282 -27.10 -11.58 22.94
N GLN A 283 -28.07 -11.26 22.10
CA GLN A 283 -29.51 -11.51 22.33
C GLN A 283 -30.33 -10.67 21.35
N GLY A 284 -30.88 -11.32 20.33
CA GLY A 284 -31.75 -10.68 19.35
C GLY A 284 -32.49 -11.69 18.49
N TRP A 285 -33.02 -12.75 19.11
CA TRP A 285 -34.09 -13.56 18.52
C TRP A 285 -35.26 -13.46 19.49
N SER A 286 -36.24 -12.63 19.12
CA SER A 286 -37.61 -12.69 19.67
C SER A 286 -38.44 -13.66 18.85
#